data_AF-A0A2V2T361-F1
#
_entry.id   AF-A0A2V2T361-F1
#
_cell.length_a   1.000
_cell.length_b   1.000
_cell.length_c   1.000
_cell.angle_alpha   90.00
_cell.angle_beta   90.00
_cell.angle_gamma   90.00
#
_symmetry.space_group_name_H-M   'P 1'
#
loop_
_entity.id
_entity.type
_entity.pdbx_description
1 polymer ?
#
loop_
_entity_poly.entity_id
_entity_poly.type
_entity_poly.pdbx_seq_one_letter_code
_entity_poly.pdbx_strand_id
1 'polypeptide(L)' 'MAVLSQAIGKEFIKALGLDGKHVTAIKLEMKTNALVAVDVSYCPEREQVEDIFEIVQRYELVEKPE' A
#
# COMPACT_ATOMS: atom_id res chain seq x y z
N MET A 1 26.28 -2.68 4.53
CA MET A 1 25.32 -1.58 4.27
C MET A 1 23.89 -2.04 3.95
N ALA A 2 23.59 -3.33 3.74
CA ALA A 2 22.22 -3.82 3.50
C ALA A 2 21.35 -3.97 4.78
N VAL A 3 21.97 -4.04 5.95
CA VAL A 3 21.25 -4.24 7.23
C VAL A 3 20.48 -2.99 7.66
N LEU A 4 21.02 -1.81 7.37
CA LEU A 4 20.38 -0.52 7.71
C LEU A 4 19.10 -0.26 6.89
N SER A 5 19.09 -0.60 5.59
CA SER A 5 17.90 -0.41 4.74
C SER A 5 16.75 -1.36 5.12
N GLN A 6 17.07 -2.58 5.55
CA GLN A 6 16.04 -3.52 6.03
C GLN A 6 15.48 -3.14 7.40
N ALA A 7 16.31 -2.59 8.31
CA ALA A 7 15.86 -2.13 9.62
C ALA A 7 14.86 -0.97 9.49
N ILE A 8 15.21 0.03 8.68
CA ILE A 8 14.35 1.19 8.38
C ILE A 8 13.04 0.75 7.70
N GLY A 9 13.09 -0.21 6.76
CA GLY A 9 11.89 -0.76 6.13
C GLY A 9 10.91 -1.37 7.12
N LYS A 10 11.39 -2.15 8.11
CA LYS A 10 10.54 -2.73 9.16
C LYS A 10 9.91 -1.67 10.06
N GLU A 11 10.67 -0.64 10.42
CA GLU A 11 10.13 0.47 11.22
C GLU A 11 9.02 1.23 10.48
N PHE A 12 9.15 1.43 9.18
CA PHE A 12 8.09 2.04 8.37
C PHE A 12 6.84 1.17 8.26
N ILE A 13 6.99 -0.14 8.02
CA ILE A 13 5.84 -1.07 7.96
C ILE A 13 5.06 -1.02 9.27
N LYS A 14 5.77 -1.05 10.41
CA LYS A 14 5.17 -0.96 11.74
C LYS A 14 4.49 0.38 11.99
N ALA A 15 5.15 1.49 11.62
CA ALA A 15 4.58 2.83 11.78
C ALA A 15 3.31 3.05 10.96
N LEU A 16 3.19 2.36 9.82
CA LEU A 16 2.02 2.41 8.94
C LEU A 16 0.94 1.38 9.28
N GLY A 17 1.15 0.55 10.31
CA GLY A 17 0.21 -0.50 10.71
C GLY A 17 0.03 -1.60 9.65
N LEU A 18 1.05 -1.80 8.80
CA LEU A 18 1.04 -2.79 7.72
C LEU A 18 1.71 -4.11 8.14
N ASP A 19 1.83 -4.36 9.44
CA ASP A 19 2.37 -5.59 9.98
C ASP A 19 1.59 -6.81 9.46
N GLY A 20 2.33 -7.82 8.98
CA GLY A 20 1.74 -9.02 8.38
C GLY A 20 1.27 -8.86 6.94
N LYS A 21 1.31 -7.66 6.35
CA LYS A 21 1.04 -7.48 4.92
C LYS A 21 2.30 -7.75 4.08
N HIS A 22 2.12 -8.36 2.91
CA HIS A 22 3.19 -8.61 1.95
C HIS A 22 3.60 -7.33 1.20
N VAL A 23 4.23 -6.39 1.92
CA VAL A 23 4.76 -5.13 1.38
C VAL A 23 5.93 -5.44 0.44
N THR A 24 5.85 -4.93 -0.78
CA THR A 24 6.83 -5.13 -1.85
C THR A 24 7.70 -3.89 -2.09
N ALA A 25 7.17 -2.69 -1.83
CA ALA A 25 7.92 -1.45 -1.95
C ALA A 25 7.36 -0.35 -1.02
N ILE A 26 8.25 0.52 -0.55
CA ILE A 26 7.90 1.76 0.14
C ILE A 26 8.66 2.88 -0.55
N LYS A 27 7.92 3.88 -1.05
CA LYS A 27 8.47 5.09 -1.66
C LYS A 27 8.14 6.27 -0.75
N LEU A 28 9.16 7.06 -0.47
CA LEU A 28 9.06 8.25 0.37
C LEU A 28 9.30 9.48 -0.50
N GLU A 29 8.38 10.42 -0.46
CA GLU A 29 8.60 11.74 -1.05
C GLU A 29 8.95 12.71 0.06
N MET A 30 10.13 13.31 -0.05
CA MET A 30 10.62 14.34 0.87
C MET A 30 10.73 15.66 0.12
N LYS A 31 10.22 16.73 0.72
CA LYS A 31 10.41 18.10 0.24
C LYS A 31 11.19 18.86 1.29
N THR A 32 12.34 19.40 0.88
CA THR A 32 13.35 19.99 1.78
C THR A 32 13.67 19.04 2.94
N ASN A 33 13.09 19.26 4.13
CA ASN A 33 13.32 18.44 5.34
C ASN A 33 12.03 17.81 5.88
N ALA A 34 10.93 17.86 5.13
CA ALA A 34 9.65 17.29 5.53
C ALA A 34 9.31 16.07 4.66
N LEU A 35 8.80 15.01 5.31
CA LEU A 35 8.16 13.90 4.61
C LEU A 35 6.78 14.37 4.16
N VAL A 36 6.53 14.39 2.84
CA VAL A 36 5.30 14.93 2.25
C VAL A 36 4.38 13.84 1.71
N ALA A 37 4.94 12.69 1.29
CA ALA A 37 4.15 11.55 0.87
C ALA A 37 4.86 10.23 1.18
N VAL A 38 4.05 9.19 1.41
CA VAL A 38 4.50 7.81 1.57
C VAL A 38 3.60 6.92 0.71
N ASP A 39 4.17 6.33 -0.33
CA ASP A 39 3.49 5.33 -1.15
C ASP A 39 3.94 3.94 -0.74
N VAL A 40 3.01 3.07 -0.37
CA VAL A 40 3.30 1.68 -0.08
C VAL A 40 2.66 0.78 -1.13
N SER A 41 3.49 -0.05 -1.75
CA SER A 41 3.03 -1.13 -2.61
C SER A 41 3.10 -2.44 -1.83
N TYR A 42 2.03 -3.22 -1.92
CA TYR A 42 1.98 -4.57 -1.37
C TYR A 42 1.32 -5.51 -2.37
N CYS A 43 1.60 -6.79 -2.26
CA CYS A 43 0.96 -7.83 -3.06
C CYS A 43 -0.28 -8.32 -2.30
N PRO A 44 -1.51 -7.99 -2.76
CA PRO A 44 -2.72 -8.49 -2.12
C PRO A 44 -2.84 -10.01 -2.31
N GLU A 45 -3.44 -10.67 -1.33
CA GLU A 45 -3.78 -12.09 -1.44
C GLU A 45 -4.95 -12.29 -2.40
N ARG A 46 -5.07 -13.49 -2.96
CA ARG A 46 -6.11 -13.82 -3.96
C ARG A 46 -7.51 -13.49 -3.47
N GLU A 47 -7.85 -13.83 -2.23
CA GLU A 47 -9.16 -13.55 -1.62
C GLU A 47 -9.45 -12.04 -1.61
N GLN A 48 -8.45 -11.22 -1.28
CA GLN A 48 -8.58 -9.77 -1.27
C GLN A 48 -8.78 -9.20 -2.69
N VAL A 49 -8.15 -9.80 -3.70
CA VAL A 49 -8.33 -9.41 -5.11
C VAL A 49 -9.75 -9.72 -5.57
N GLU A 50 -10.29 -10.88 -5.19
CA GLU A 50 -11.66 -11.29 -5.51
C GLU A 50 -12.69 -10.34 -4.83
N ASP A 51 -12.50 -10.00 -3.56
CA ASP A 51 -13.34 -9.02 -2.85
C ASP A 51 -13.32 -7.64 -3.51
N ILE A 52 -12.12 -7.14 -3.89
CA ILE A 52 -11.99 -5.85 -4.59
C ILE A 52 -12.71 -5.90 -5.94
N PHE A 53 -12.58 -7.00 -6.66
CA PHE A 53 -13.24 -7.18 -7.95
C PHE A 53 -14.77 -7.12 -7.81
N GLU A 54 -15.35 -7.78 -6.80
CA GLU A 54 -16.79 -7.65 -6.52
C GLU A 54 -17.20 -6.21 -6.21
N ILE A 55 -16.39 -5.47 -5.44
CA ILE A 55 -16.67 -4.06 -5.14
C ILE A 55 -16.68 -3.25 -6.44
N VAL A 56 -15.66 -3.39 -7.29
CA VAL A 56 -15.59 -2.68 -8.58
C VAL A 56 -16.81 -2.98 -9.42
N GLN A 57 -17.19 -4.27 -9.55
CA GLN A 57 -18.39 -4.66 -10.29
C GLN A 57 -19.66 -4.00 -9.73
N ARG A 58 -19.82 -3.90 -8.41
CA ARG A 58 -20.99 -3.22 -7.81
C ARG A 58 -21.05 -1.74 -8.22
N TYR A 59 -19.94 -1.02 -8.27
CA TYR A 59 -19.93 0.39 -8.66
C TYR A 59 -20.01 0.60 -10.18
N GLU A 60 -19.37 -0.25 -10.99
CA GLU A 60 -19.52 -0.24 -12.46
C GLU A 60 -20.95 -0.58 -12.89
N LEU A 61 -21.66 -1.41 -12.13
CA LEU A 61 -23.09 -1.68 -12.34
C LEU A 61 -23.99 -0.54 -11.86
N VAL A 62 -23.50 0.35 -10.99
CA VAL A 62 -24.25 1.51 -10.46
C VAL A 62 -24.01 2.77 -11.29
N GLU A 63 -22.89 2.89 -12.01
CA GLU A 63 -22.66 3.95 -13.01
C GLU A 63 -23.21 3.60 -14.40
N LYS A 64 -24.54 3.72 -14.54
CA LYS A 64 -25.17 4.35 -15.71
C LYS A 64 -26.43 5.13 -15.31
N PRO A 65 -26.33 6.30 -14.67
CA PRO A 65 -27.31 7.36 -14.88
C PRO A 65 -26.91 8.12 -16.15
N GLU A 66 -27.80 8.10 -17.16
CA GLU A 66 -27.70 8.94 -18.37
C GLU A 66 -27.70 10.45 -18.03
#